data_AF-A0A3A3G802-F1
#
_entry.id   AF-A0A3A3G802-F1
#
_cell.length_a   1.000
_cell.length_b   1.000
_cell.length_c   1.000
_cell.angle_alpha   90.00
_cell.angle_beta   90.00
_cell.angle_gamma   90.00
#
_symmetry.space_group_name_H-M   'P 1'
#
loop_
_entity.id
_entity.type
_entity.pdbx_description
1 polymer ?
#
loop_
_entity_poly.entity_id
_entity_poly.type
_entity_poly.pdbx_seq_one_letter_code
_entity_poly.pdbx_strand_id
1 'polypeptide(L)'
;GVRTMEDLAARHAGLQRAAERGRKLILDLMQSAQREHVTTALFSLAIRKNPPAVVIDCAAALPPAFLQYPEPPPPVPDKKAIAAALKAGIEVPGAHAEQAVRLDIR
;
A
#
# COMPACT_ATOMS: atom_id res chain seq x y z
N GLY A 1 -25.33 -15.50 2.29
CA GLY A 1 -23.90 -15.73 2.57
C GLY A 1 -23.07 -14.50 2.24
N VAL A 2 -22.93 -14.16 0.95
CA VAL A 2 -22.03 -13.08 0.50
C VAL A 2 -22.65 -11.67 0.60
N ARG A 3 -23.92 -11.49 0.18
CA ARG A 3 -24.61 -10.16 0.22
C ARG A 3 -24.67 -9.54 1.62
N THR A 4 -24.88 -10.35 2.65
CA THR A 4 -24.96 -9.89 4.05
C THR A 4 -23.66 -9.29 4.59
N MET A 5 -22.50 -9.78 4.12
CA MET A 5 -21.20 -9.21 4.51
C MET A 5 -20.96 -7.88 3.79
N GLU A 6 -21.36 -7.78 2.53
CA GLU A 6 -21.29 -6.55 1.74
C GLU A 6 -22.19 -5.44 2.33
N ASP A 7 -23.42 -5.78 2.71
CA ASP A 7 -24.36 -4.86 3.37
C ASP A 7 -23.82 -4.37 4.73
N LEU A 8 -23.25 -5.26 5.54
CA LEU A 8 -22.64 -4.91 6.81
C LEU A 8 -21.43 -4.00 6.62
N ALA A 9 -20.58 -4.29 5.63
CA ALA A 9 -19.42 -3.48 5.29
C ALA A 9 -19.84 -2.08 4.80
N ALA A 10 -20.86 -1.99 3.95
CA ALA A 10 -21.40 -0.72 3.47
C ALA A 10 -21.97 0.13 4.62
N ARG A 11 -22.74 -0.48 5.53
CA ARG A 11 -23.25 0.20 6.72
C ARG A 11 -22.12 0.67 7.64
N HIS A 12 -21.12 -0.17 7.87
CA HIS A 12 -19.94 0.18 8.67
C HIS A 12 -19.20 1.37 8.07
N ALA A 13 -18.92 1.35 6.77
CA ALA A 13 -18.29 2.46 6.06
C ALA A 13 -19.13 3.76 6.16
N GLY A 14 -20.46 3.65 6.08
CA GLY A 14 -21.36 4.79 6.27
C GLY A 14 -21.24 5.42 7.66
N LEU A 15 -21.21 4.59 8.70
CA LEU A 15 -21.04 5.03 10.10
C LEU A 15 -19.65 5.64 10.33
N GLN A 16 -18.58 5.04 9.78
CA GLN A 16 -17.23 5.59 9.86
C GLN A 16 -17.16 6.99 9.25
N ARG A 17 -17.69 7.17 8.03
CA ARG A 17 -17.76 8.49 7.38
C ARG A 17 -18.56 9.50 8.20
N ALA A 18 -19.65 9.08 8.84
CA ALA A 18 -20.43 9.96 9.71
C ALA A 18 -19.64 10.38 10.95
N ALA A 19 -18.94 9.45 11.59
CA ALA A 19 -18.07 9.74 12.71
C ALA A 19 -16.91 10.68 12.34
N GLU A 20 -16.29 10.48 11.17
CA GLU A 20 -15.23 11.35 10.64
C GLU A 20 -15.75 12.78 10.41
N ARG A 21 -16.94 12.94 9.82
CA ARG A 21 -17.58 14.27 9.68
C ARG A 21 -17.81 14.95 11.02
N GLY A 22 -18.32 14.21 12.01
CA GLY A 22 -18.53 14.73 13.36
C GLY A 22 -17.22 15.15 14.04
N ARG A 23 -16.17 14.33 13.95
CA ARG A 23 -14.82 14.67 14.46
C ARG A 23 -14.27 15.93 13.81
N LYS A 24 -14.41 16.07 12.48
CA LYS A 24 -13.97 17.25 11.74
C LYS A 24 -14.71 18.52 12.20
N LEU A 25 -16.04 18.44 12.38
CA LEU A 25 -16.83 19.56 12.88
C LEU A 25 -16.38 19.99 14.28
N ILE A 26 -16.17 19.05 15.20
CA ILE A 26 -15.70 19.36 16.56
C ILE A 26 -14.31 20.00 16.51
N LEU A 27 -13.41 19.49 15.67
CA LEU A 27 -12.08 20.06 15.48
C LEU A 27 -12.15 21.52 15.01
N ASP A 28 -12.98 21.81 14.00
CA ASP A 28 -13.18 23.16 13.45
C ASP A 28 -13.76 24.12 14.50
N LEU A 29 -14.75 23.66 15.28
CA LEU A 29 -15.32 24.44 16.37
C LEU A 29 -14.30 24.71 17.49
N MET A 30 -13.48 23.73 17.86
CA MET A 30 -12.42 23.92 18.86
C MET A 30 -11.34 24.89 18.36
N GLN A 31 -10.97 24.82 17.08
CA GLN A 31 -9.99 25.71 16.45
C GLN A 31 -10.51 27.15 16.35
N SER A 32 -11.74 27.35 15.87
CA SER A 32 -12.37 28.67 15.78
C SER A 32 -12.59 29.31 17.15
N ALA A 33 -12.89 28.51 18.17
CA ALA A 33 -12.98 28.96 19.56
C ALA A 33 -11.61 29.12 20.25
N GLN A 34 -10.50 28.80 19.59
CA GLN A 34 -9.14 28.82 20.15
C GLN A 34 -8.98 27.99 21.44
N ARG A 35 -9.70 26.87 21.55
CA ARG A 35 -9.63 25.96 22.71
C ARG A 35 -8.91 24.68 22.33
N GLU A 36 -7.68 24.54 22.78
CA GLU A 36 -6.91 23.30 22.56
C GLU A 36 -7.39 22.14 23.44
N HIS A 37 -8.04 22.42 24.58
CA HIS A 37 -8.53 21.41 25.51
C HIS A 37 -9.91 21.78 26.08
N VAL A 38 -10.81 20.80 26.13
CA VAL A 38 -12.15 20.92 26.73
C VAL A 38 -12.40 19.71 27.60
N THR A 39 -12.68 19.92 28.89
CA THR A 39 -13.05 18.86 29.84
C THR A 39 -14.51 18.98 30.18
N THR A 40 -15.23 17.86 30.15
CA THR A 40 -16.60 17.72 30.66
C THR A 40 -16.63 16.66 31.77
N ALA A 41 -17.76 16.51 32.44
CA ALA A 41 -17.93 15.49 33.48
C ALA A 41 -17.82 14.05 32.94
N LEU A 42 -18.05 13.84 31.64
CA LEU A 42 -18.10 12.50 31.03
C LEU A 42 -16.88 12.19 30.16
N PHE A 43 -16.27 13.19 29.54
CA PHE A 43 -15.14 13.03 28.64
C PHE A 43 -14.35 14.34 28.46
N SER A 44 -13.14 14.22 27.94
CA SER A 44 -12.32 15.35 27.50
C SER A 44 -12.00 15.26 26.01
N LEU A 45 -11.83 16.44 25.40
CA LEU A 45 -11.43 16.63 24.02
C LEU A 45 -10.15 17.45 24.00
N ALA A 46 -9.19 17.04 23.18
CA ALA A 46 -7.92 17.74 23.02
C ALA A 46 -7.52 17.80 21.55
N ILE A 47 -7.14 18.98 21.08
CA ILE A 47 -6.40 19.12 19.83
C ILE A 47 -4.96 18.73 20.14
N ARG A 48 -4.43 17.74 19.41
CA ARG A 48 -3.04 17.31 19.52
C ARG A 48 -2.36 17.55 18.18
N LYS A 49 -1.18 18.17 18.23
CA LYS A 49 -0.33 18.30 17.05
C LYS A 49 0.30 16.94 16.79
N ASN A 50 0.08 16.43 15.59
CA ASN A 50 0.82 15.28 15.11
C ASN A 50 2.30 15.65 14.98
N PRO A 51 3.23 14.68 15.12
CA PRO A 51 4.63 14.94 14.81
C PRO A 51 4.75 15.47 13.37
N PRO A 52 5.72 16.36 13.10
CA PRO A 52 5.90 16.92 11.76
C PRO A 52 6.15 15.79 10.77
N ALA A 53 5.28 15.68 9.77
CA ALA A 53 5.48 14.78 8.65
C ALA A 53 6.42 15.46 7.64
N VAL A 54 7.34 14.68 7.08
CA VAL A 54 8.16 15.14 5.95
C VAL A 54 7.28 15.14 4.70
N VAL A 55 7.00 16.31 4.15
CA VAL A 55 6.30 16.49 2.88
C VAL A 55 7.34 16.79 1.80
N ILE A 56 7.29 16.06 0.69
CA ILE A 56 8.19 16.24 -0.45
C ILE A 56 7.42 16.90 -1.57
N ASP A 57 7.59 18.21 -1.74
CA ASP A 57 6.87 18.99 -2.78
C ASP A 57 7.41 18.70 -4.19
N CYS A 58 8.72 18.50 -4.31
CA CYS A 58 9.39 18.18 -5.57
C CYS A 58 10.55 17.22 -5.36
N ALA A 59 10.36 15.95 -5.70
CA ALA A 59 11.39 14.93 -5.51
C ALA A 59 12.66 15.18 -6.35
N ALA A 60 12.54 15.82 -7.52
CA ALA A 60 13.68 16.10 -8.41
C ALA A 60 14.62 17.20 -7.88
N ALA A 61 14.13 18.05 -6.97
CA ALA A 61 14.94 19.08 -6.33
C ALA A 61 15.70 18.57 -5.08
N LEU A 62 15.44 17.33 -4.66
CA LEU A 62 16.11 16.76 -3.48
C LEU A 62 17.59 16.49 -3.76
N PRO A 63 18.49 16.96 -2.89
CA PRO A 63 19.89 16.57 -2.94
C PRO A 63 20.06 15.05 -2.87
N PRO A 64 21.08 14.46 -3.53
CA PRO A 64 21.34 13.02 -3.49
C PRO A 64 21.48 12.44 -2.08
N ALA A 65 21.90 13.24 -1.10
CA ALA A 65 22.01 12.85 0.30
C ALA A 65 20.66 12.44 0.95
N PHE A 66 19.53 12.86 0.39
CA PHE A 66 18.18 12.51 0.85
C PHE A 66 17.49 11.46 -0.02
N LEU A 67 18.20 10.91 -1.03
CA LEU A 67 17.67 9.91 -1.94
C LEU A 67 18.21 8.53 -1.57
N GLN A 68 17.31 7.54 -1.51
CA GLN A 68 17.70 6.13 -1.42
C GLN A 68 17.71 5.53 -2.82
N TYR A 69 18.86 5.02 -3.22
CA TYR A 69 19.02 4.27 -4.46
C TYR A 69 18.88 2.78 -4.13
N PRO A 70 17.77 2.13 -4.53
CA PRO A 70 17.58 0.72 -4.26
C PRO A 70 18.67 -0.08 -4.98
N GLU A 71 19.10 -1.19 -4.36
CA GLU A 71 19.99 -2.13 -5.01
C GLU A 71 19.30 -2.71 -6.27
N PRO A 72 20.03 -2.91 -7.39
CA PRO A 72 19.46 -3.56 -8.55
C PRO A 72 18.87 -4.93 -8.17
N PRO A 73 17.72 -5.31 -8.75
CA PRO A 73 17.13 -6.61 -8.47
C PRO A 73 18.11 -7.74 -8.83
N PRO A 74 18.08 -8.86 -8.10
CA PRO A 74 18.95 -9.98 -8.39
C PRO A 74 18.73 -10.48 -9.82
N PRO A 75 19.80 -10.99 -10.48
CA PRO A 75 19.69 -11.49 -11.84
C PRO A 75 18.69 -12.65 -11.91
N VAL A 76 17.73 -12.54 -12.82
CA VAL A 76 16.72 -13.58 -13.07
C VAL A 76 17.15 -14.47 -14.24
N PRO A 77 16.98 -15.81 -14.15
CA PRO A 77 17.32 -16.70 -15.26
C PRO A 77 16.49 -16.41 -16.52
N ASP A 78 17.15 -16.16 -17.64
CA ASP A 78 16.48 -16.04 -18.94
C ASP A 78 16.15 -17.44 -19.50
N LYS A 79 14.94 -17.91 -19.18
CA LYS A 79 14.44 -19.20 -19.64
C LYS A 79 14.42 -19.34 -21.17
N LYS A 80 14.30 -18.25 -21.93
CA LYS A 80 14.30 -18.31 -23.41
C LYS A 80 15.70 -18.55 -23.93
N ALA A 81 16.70 -17.82 -23.42
CA ALA A 81 18.10 -18.03 -23.76
C ALA A 81 18.56 -19.44 -23.36
N ILE A 82 18.19 -19.88 -22.15
CA ILE A 82 18.46 -21.23 -21.65
C ILE A 82 17.80 -22.28 -22.55
N ALA A 83 16.51 -22.12 -22.90
CA ALA A 83 15.83 -23.05 -23.80
C ALA A 83 16.44 -23.06 -25.21
N ALA A 84 16.91 -21.92 -25.73
CA ALA A 84 17.59 -21.84 -27.01
C ALA A 84 18.95 -22.57 -27.00
N ALA A 85 19.74 -22.40 -25.93
CA ALA A 85 21.00 -23.11 -25.73
C ALA A 85 20.78 -24.63 -25.64
N LEU A 86 19.80 -25.07 -24.83
CA LEU A 86 19.44 -26.48 -24.71
C LEU A 86 18.94 -27.07 -26.04
N LYS A 87 18.17 -26.31 -26.83
CA LYS A 87 17.76 -26.72 -28.19
C LYS A 87 18.93 -26.81 -29.17
N ALA A 88 19.95 -25.97 -29.01
CA ALA A 88 21.16 -26.01 -29.82
C ALA A 88 22.16 -27.10 -29.40
N GLY A 89 21.81 -27.93 -28.40
CA GLY A 89 22.68 -28.98 -27.87
C GLY A 89 23.79 -28.45 -26.95
N ILE A 90 23.69 -27.20 -26.49
CA ILE A 90 24.62 -26.60 -25.54
C ILE A 90 24.10 -26.87 -24.14
N GLU A 91 24.89 -27.58 -23.33
CA GLU A 91 24.56 -27.84 -21.93
C GLU A 91 24.59 -26.53 -21.12
N VAL A 92 23.54 -26.32 -20.33
CA VAL A 92 23.44 -25.20 -19.38
C VAL A 92 23.47 -25.77 -17.96
N PRO A 93 24.57 -25.62 -17.22
CA PRO A 93 24.65 -26.10 -15.84
C PRO A 93 23.49 -25.56 -14.99
N GLY A 94 22.75 -26.46 -14.34
CA GLY A 94 21.59 -26.11 -13.51
C GLY A 94 20.25 -25.98 -14.24
N ALA A 95 20.19 -26.23 -15.55
CA ALA A 95 18.95 -26.26 -16.32
C ALA A 95 18.84 -27.51 -17.20
N HIS A 96 17.65 -28.08 -17.28
CA HIS A 96 17.34 -29.20 -18.18
C HIS A 96 16.02 -28.91 -18.90
N ALA A 97 15.84 -29.52 -20.07
CA ALA A 97 14.59 -29.45 -20.82
C ALA A 97 13.73 -30.66 -20.49
N GLU A 98 12.51 -30.43 -20.01
CA GLU A 98 11.51 -31.46 -19.75
C GLU A 98 10.27 -31.17 -20.59
N GLN A 99 9.68 -32.20 -21.21
CA GLN A 99 8.47 -32.10 -22.00
C GLN A 99 7.37 -32.99 -21.42
N ALA A 100 6.30 -32.37 -20.92
CA ALA A 100 5.11 -33.08 -20.46
C ALA A 100 4.08 -33.23 -21.61
N VAL A 101 3.30 -34.31 -21.56
CA VAL A 101 2.22 -34.60 -22.52
C VAL A 101 0.87 -34.35 -21.82
N ARG A 102 -0.08 -33.70 -22.49
CA ARG A 102 -1.46 -33.52 -22.01
C ARG A 102 -2.47 -34.09 -22.99
N LEU A 103 -3.61 -34.59 -22.49
CA LEU A 103 -4.76 -35.00 -23.27
C LEU A 103 -5.57 -33.77 -23.72
N ASP A 104 -5.89 -33.67 -25.01
CA ASP A 104 -6.70 -32.60 -25.62
C ASP A 104 -8.03 -33.21 -26.11
N ILE A 105 -9.17 -32.72 -25.63
CA ILE A 105 -10.52 -33.15 -26.04
C ILE A 105 -11.26 -31.93 -26.57
N ARG A 106 -11.83 -32.03 -27.79
CA ARG A 106 -12.57 -30.97 -28.49
C ARG A 106 -14.05 -31.25 -28.56
#